data_AF-A0A7C0YTG1-F1
#
_entry.id   AF-A0A7C0YTG1-F1
#
_cell.length_a   1.000
_cell.length_b   1.000
_cell.length_c   1.000
_cell.angle_alpha   90.00
_cell.angle_beta   90.00
_cell.angle_gamma   90.00
#
_symmetry.space_group_name_H-M   'P 1'
#
loop_
_entity.id
_entity.type
_entity.pdbx_description
1 polymer ?
#
loop_
_entity_poly.entity_id
_entity_poly.type
_entity_poly.pdbx_seq_one_letter_code
_entity_poly.pdbx_strand_id
1 'polypeptide(L)'
;SLIQIIGRAARNVNSNVVLYADKFTDSIRAAISETERRRKLQLNYNKKHGITPETIVKAVREKEVDLTDTKHIPKRAVPKMIIELESEMREAADSLDFERAIALRDRVAKLRERIREK
;
A
#
# COMPACT_ATOMS: atom_id res chain seq x y z
N SER A 1 10.36 3.94 15.12
CA SER A 1 10.13 3.37 16.47
C SER A 1 9.37 2.04 16.36
N LEU A 2 9.67 1.03 17.20
CA LEU A 2 8.96 -0.27 17.23
C LEU A 2 7.44 -0.11 17.37
N ILE A 3 7.01 0.87 18.19
CA ILE A 3 5.58 1.18 18.38
C ILE A 3 4.91 1.61 17.08
N GLN A 4 5.59 2.39 16.24
CA GLN A 4 5.04 2.83 14.96
C GLN A 4 4.89 1.67 13.98
N ILE A 5 5.82 0.71 14.01
CA ILE A 5 5.76 -0.49 13.17
C ILE A 5 4.60 -1.38 13.63
N ILE A 6 4.49 -1.67 14.93
CA ILE A 6 3.36 -2.39 15.53
C ILE A 6 2.02 -1.72 15.18
N GLY A 7 1.97 -0.39 15.24
CA GLY A 7 0.78 0.40 14.94
C GLY A 7 0.27 0.25 13.50
N ARG A 8 1.10 -0.18 12.54
CA ARG A 8 0.64 -0.46 11.17
C ARG A 8 -0.32 -1.65 11.14
N ALA A 9 -0.11 -2.64 12.00
CA ALA A 9 -0.95 -3.84 12.11
C ALA A 9 -2.30 -3.55 12.79
N ALA A 10 -2.41 -2.48 13.59
CA ALA A 10 -3.62 -2.16 14.36
C ALA A 10 -4.86 -1.75 13.53
N ARG A 11 -4.77 -1.77 12.19
CA ARG A 11 -5.88 -1.39 11.28
C ARG A 11 -6.79 -2.55 10.91
N ASN A 12 -6.49 -3.77 11.35
CA ASN A 12 -7.25 -4.97 11.03
C ASN A 12 -7.47 -5.83 12.28
N VAL A 13 -8.66 -6.41 12.40
CA VAL A 13 -9.12 -7.13 13.61
C VAL A 13 -8.28 -8.38 13.93
N ASN A 14 -7.76 -9.08 12.92
CA ASN A 14 -7.03 -10.35 13.07
C ASN A 14 -5.50 -10.16 12.99
N SER A 15 -5.03 -8.93 13.14
CA SER A 15 -3.61 -8.62 12.96
C SER A 15 -2.77 -9.00 14.17
N ASN A 16 -1.62 -9.61 13.87
CA ASN A 16 -0.60 -9.99 14.83
C ASN A 16 0.76 -9.43 14.40
N VAL A 17 1.64 -9.19 15.37
CA VAL A 17 3.02 -8.75 15.13
C VAL A 17 3.97 -9.77 15.72
N VAL A 18 4.92 -10.22 14.92
CA VAL A 18 5.97 -11.15 15.34
C VAL A 18 7.30 -10.39 15.34
N LEU A 19 7.99 -10.39 16.48
CA LEU A 19 9.31 -9.79 16.63
C LEU A 19 10.33 -10.91 16.79
N TYR A 20 11.19 -11.10 15.78
CA TYR A 20 12.32 -12.02 15.88
C TYR A 20 13.49 -11.32 16.57
N ALA A 21 13.87 -11.81 17.74
CA ALA A 21 14.98 -11.28 18.51
C ALA A 21 15.56 -12.35 19.45
N ASP A 22 16.88 -12.43 19.54
CA ASP A 22 17.55 -13.35 20.46
C ASP A 22 17.50 -12.87 21.91
N LYS A 23 17.36 -11.55 22.12
CA LYS A 23 17.34 -10.92 23.45
C LYS A 23 16.19 -9.94 23.57
N PHE A 24 15.59 -9.92 24.75
CA PHE A 24 14.58 -8.94 25.12
C PHE A 24 15.24 -7.61 25.51
N THR A 25 15.39 -6.71 24.55
CA THR A 25 15.94 -5.38 24.79
C THR A 25 14.92 -4.48 25.50
N ASP A 26 15.39 -3.41 26.15
CA ASP A 26 14.50 -2.46 26.84
C ASP A 26 13.52 -1.77 25.88
N SER A 27 13.93 -1.55 24.62
CA SER A 27 13.07 -1.01 23.57
C SER A 27 11.92 -1.96 23.23
N ILE A 28 12.18 -3.27 23.14
CA ILE A 28 11.15 -4.30 22.93
C ILE A 28 10.21 -4.35 24.13
N ARG A 29 10.77 -4.36 25.35
CA ARG A 29 9.99 -4.37 26.59
C ARG A 29 9.05 -3.17 26.68
N ALA A 30 9.55 -1.97 26.40
CA ALA A 30 8.75 -0.75 26.40
C ALA A 30 7.66 -0.75 25.30
N ALA A 31 7.98 -1.26 24.11
CA ALA A 31 7.00 -1.33 23.02
C ALA A 31 5.87 -2.32 23.33
N ILE A 32 6.20 -3.49 23.88
CA ILE A 32 5.21 -4.51 24.27
C ILE A 32 4.36 -4.02 25.43
N SER A 33 4.96 -3.47 26.49
CA SER A 33 4.21 -2.99 27.66
C SER A 33 3.20 -1.90 27.28
N GLU A 34 3.59 -0.95 26.43
CA GLU A 34 2.68 0.10 25.96
C GLU A 34 1.58 -0.45 25.04
N THR A 35 1.91 -1.44 24.20
CA THR A 35 0.92 -2.11 23.33
C THR A 35 -0.12 -2.86 24.15
N GLU A 36 0.30 -3.64 25.13
CA GLU A 36 -0.59 -4.38 26.03
C GLU A 36 -1.45 -3.45 26.90
N ARG A 37 -0.84 -2.36 27.43
CA ARG A 37 -1.57 -1.35 28.20
C ARG A 37 -2.71 -0.74 27.39
N ARG A 38 -2.46 -0.36 26.12
CA ARG A 38 -3.46 0.19 25.21
C ARG A 38 -4.53 -0.83 24.86
N ARG A 39 -4.14 -2.06 24.51
CA ARG A 39 -5.06 -3.15 24.14
C ARG A 39 -6.03 -3.45 25.29
N LYS A 40 -5.54 -3.53 26.52
CA LYS A 40 -6.38 -3.76 27.72
C LYS A 40 -7.43 -2.65 27.90
N LEU A 41 -7.04 -1.39 27.76
CA LEU A 41 -7.96 -0.25 27.87
C LEU A 41 -9.04 -0.30 26.77
N GLN A 42 -8.66 -0.61 25.54
CA GLN A 42 -9.57 -0.73 24.40
C GLN A 42 -10.57 -1.89 24.59
N LEU A 43 -10.10 -3.06 25.04
CA LEU A 43 -10.98 -4.21 25.31
C LEU A 43 -11.99 -3.90 26.42
N ASN A 44 -11.56 -3.23 27.48
CA ASN A 44 -12.44 -2.81 28.56
C ASN A 44 -13.49 -1.79 28.09
N TYR A 45 -13.07 -0.81 27.28
CA TYR A 45 -13.98 0.16 26.68
C TYR A 45 -15.01 -0.54 25.77
N ASN A 46 -14.54 -1.41 24.88
CA ASN A 46 -15.40 -2.16 23.97
C ASN A 46 -16.42 -3.01 24.73
N LYS A 47 -15.98 -3.73 25.78
CA LYS A 47 -16.88 -4.52 26.63
C LYS A 47 -17.92 -3.65 27.35
N LYS A 48 -17.51 -2.50 27.90
CA LYS A 48 -18.41 -1.57 28.59
C LYS A 48 -19.46 -0.96 27.65
N HIS A 49 -19.10 -0.75 26.39
CA HIS A 49 -19.94 -0.08 25.40
C HIS A 49 -20.60 -1.04 24.38
N GLY A 50 -20.40 -2.36 24.50
CA GLY A 50 -20.95 -3.34 23.57
C GLY A 50 -20.39 -3.23 22.15
N ILE A 51 -19.16 -2.73 21.98
CA ILE A 51 -18.53 -2.53 20.67
C ILE A 51 -17.84 -3.82 20.22
N THR A 52 -18.22 -4.32 19.06
CA THR A 52 -17.49 -5.43 18.39
C THR A 52 -16.46 -4.84 17.42
N PRO A 53 -15.17 -5.19 17.54
CA PRO A 53 -14.15 -4.68 16.62
C PRO A 53 -14.40 -5.15 15.17
N GLU A 54 -14.43 -4.22 14.24
CA GLU A 54 -14.55 -4.51 12.80
C GLU A 54 -13.45 -3.80 12.01
N THR A 55 -13.06 -4.40 10.88
CA THR A 55 -12.06 -3.80 9.99
C THR A 55 -12.75 -2.76 9.11
N ILE A 56 -12.23 -1.53 9.10
CA ILE A 56 -12.79 -0.46 8.27
C ILE A 56 -12.51 -0.75 6.79
N VAL A 57 -13.56 -0.82 5.98
CA VAL A 57 -13.47 -0.87 4.52
C VAL A 57 -13.38 0.57 3.99
N LYS A 58 -12.23 0.96 3.45
CA LYS A 58 -12.05 2.25 2.78
C LYS A 58 -11.84 2.04 1.29
N ALA A 59 -12.59 2.77 0.47
CA ALA A 59 -12.31 2.87 -0.95
C ALA A 59 -10.89 3.41 -1.16
N VAL A 60 -10.13 2.74 -2.02
CA VAL A 60 -8.83 3.25 -2.47
C VAL A 60 -9.13 4.51 -3.27
N ARG A 61 -8.67 5.68 -2.79
CA ARG A 61 -8.74 6.89 -3.59
C ARG A 61 -7.87 6.67 -4.82
N GLU A 62 -8.47 6.68 -6.00
CA GLU A 62 -7.74 6.85 -7.25
C GLU A 62 -6.96 8.15 -7.11
N LYS A 63 -5.63 8.05 -6.99
CA LYS A 63 -4.78 9.22 -7.19
C LYS A 63 -4.91 9.51 -8.67
N GLU A 64 -5.59 10.60 -9.03
CA GLU A 64 -5.49 11.18 -10.36
C GLU A 64 -4.03 11.58 -10.57
N VAL A 65 -3.25 10.65 -11.13
CA VAL A 65 -1.96 10.96 -11.72
C VAL A 65 -2.31 11.76 -12.97
N ASP A 66 -2.09 13.07 -12.89
CA ASP A 66 -2.34 14.03 -13.95
C ASP A 66 -1.39 13.71 -15.13
N LEU A 67 -1.79 12.75 -15.96
CA LEU A 67 -1.08 12.32 -17.16
C LEU A 67 -1.54 13.21 -18.32
N THR A 68 -1.15 14.49 -18.29
CA THR A 68 -1.61 15.53 -19.23
C THR A 68 -1.07 15.40 -20.66
N ASP A 69 -0.14 14.50 -20.97
CA ASP A 69 0.51 14.44 -22.29
C ASP A 69 0.36 13.12 -23.04
N THR A 70 -0.87 12.70 -23.35
CA THR A 70 -1.09 11.58 -24.29
C THR A 70 -1.91 11.94 -25.55
N LYS A 71 -2.41 13.17 -25.68
CA LYS A 71 -3.33 13.53 -26.77
C LYS A 71 -2.70 13.50 -28.19
N HIS A 72 -1.40 13.76 -28.33
CA HIS A 72 -0.74 13.95 -29.66
C HIS A 72 0.05 12.75 -30.22
N ILE A 73 -0.10 11.53 -29.67
CA ILE A 73 0.69 10.37 -30.15
C ILE A 73 0.04 9.75 -31.41
N PRO A 74 0.77 9.61 -32.55
CA PRO A 74 0.25 8.95 -33.74
C PRO A 74 0.01 7.45 -33.49
N LYS A 75 -1.17 6.95 -33.87
CA LYS A 75 -1.67 5.59 -33.55
C LYS A 75 -0.72 4.44 -33.98
N ARG A 76 0.08 4.65 -35.02
CA ARG A 76 1.06 3.67 -35.52
C ARG A 76 2.24 3.46 -34.56
N ALA A 77 2.58 4.44 -33.72
CA ALA A 77 3.70 4.36 -32.79
C ALA A 77 3.31 3.75 -31.43
N VAL A 78 2.01 3.59 -31.15
CA VAL A 78 1.51 3.15 -29.84
C VAL A 78 1.98 1.73 -29.46
N PRO A 79 1.98 0.73 -30.36
CA PRO A 79 2.45 -0.62 -29.99
C PRO A 79 3.93 -0.65 -29.58
N LYS A 80 4.79 0.10 -30.27
CA LYS A 80 6.22 0.20 -29.93
C LYS A 80 6.42 0.90 -28.57
N MET A 81 5.69 1.98 -28.33
CA MET A 81 5.72 2.71 -27.06
C MET A 81 5.26 1.85 -25.87
N ILE A 82 4.26 0.98 -26.06
CA ILE A 82 3.82 0.05 -25.01
C ILE A 82 4.94 -0.92 -24.62
N ILE A 83 5.67 -1.46 -25.59
CA ILE A 83 6.80 -2.37 -25.33
C ILE A 83 7.91 -1.66 -24.55
N GLU A 84 8.26 -0.43 -24.94
CA GLU A 84 9.26 0.39 -24.26
C GLU A 84 8.85 0.69 -22.80
N LEU A 85 7.61 1.15 -22.59
CA LEU A 85 7.09 1.45 -21.25
C LEU A 85 6.95 0.20 -20.36
N GLU A 86 6.64 -0.97 -20.94
CA GLU A 86 6.61 -2.23 -20.20
C GLU A 86 8.01 -2.69 -19.75
N SER A 87 9.02 -2.44 -20.58
CA SER A 87 10.42 -2.68 -20.22
C SER A 87 10.83 -1.78 -19.05
N GLU A 88 10.58 -0.47 -19.16
CA GLU A 88 10.88 0.49 -18.08
C GLU A 88 10.11 0.18 -16.80
N MET A 89 8.86 -0.29 -16.91
CA MET A 89 8.05 -0.67 -15.75
C MET A 89 8.67 -1.87 -15.02
N ARG A 90 9.18 -2.85 -15.77
CA ARG A 90 9.84 -4.02 -15.19
C ARG A 90 11.16 -3.65 -14.53
N GLU A 91 11.96 -2.80 -15.14
CA GLU A 91 13.20 -2.27 -14.52
C GLU A 91 12.91 -1.47 -13.25
N ALA A 92 11.86 -0.66 -13.23
CA ALA A 92 11.42 0.06 -12.03
C ALA A 92 10.96 -0.88 -10.92
N ALA A 93 10.28 -1.97 -11.27
CA ALA A 93 9.87 -3.00 -10.30
C ALA A 93 11.08 -3.76 -9.73
N ASP A 94 12.04 -4.12 -10.58
CA ASP A 94 13.27 -4.82 -10.17
C ASP A 94 14.18 -3.96 -9.30
N SER A 95 14.17 -2.64 -9.50
CA SER A 95 14.88 -1.64 -8.68
C SER A 95 14.11 -1.20 -7.42
N LEU A 96 12.97 -1.83 -7.13
CA LEU A 96 12.09 -1.52 -5.99
C LEU A 96 11.50 -0.10 -6.00
N ASP A 97 11.53 0.59 -7.14
CA ASP A 97 10.86 1.87 -7.38
C ASP A 97 9.39 1.64 -7.77
N PHE A 98 8.59 1.25 -6.79
CA PHE A 98 7.18 0.91 -6.99
C PHE A 98 6.33 2.11 -7.42
N GLU A 99 6.71 3.33 -7.03
CA GLU A 99 5.97 4.53 -7.43
C GLU A 99 6.08 4.76 -8.93
N ARG A 100 7.29 4.64 -9.48
CA ARG A 100 7.54 4.72 -10.92
C ARG A 100 6.90 3.54 -11.67
N ALA A 101 6.99 2.32 -11.15
CA ALA A 101 6.37 1.16 -11.77
C ALA A 101 4.84 1.29 -11.88
N ILE A 102 4.17 1.82 -10.84
CA ILE A 102 2.73 2.08 -10.84
C ILE A 102 2.37 3.14 -11.90
N ALA A 103 3.13 4.24 -11.98
CA ALA A 103 2.88 5.29 -12.97
C ALA A 103 3.01 4.77 -14.41
N LEU A 104 4.03 3.94 -14.67
CA LEU A 104 4.25 3.33 -15.98
C LEU A 104 3.14 2.33 -16.34
N ARG A 105 2.70 1.51 -15.37
CA ARG A 105 1.55 0.61 -15.53
C ARG A 105 0.29 1.35 -15.95
N ASP A 106 -0.05 2.43 -15.27
CA ASP A 106 -1.27 3.20 -15.52
C ASP A 106 -1.20 3.89 -16.88
N ARG A 107 0.00 4.32 -17.31
CA ARG A 107 0.23 4.86 -18.66
C ARG A 107 0.07 3.80 -19.74
N VAL A 108 0.57 2.58 -19.53
CA VAL A 108 0.39 1.45 -20.45
C VAL A 108 -1.08 1.06 -20.55
N ALA A 109 -1.82 1.04 -19.44
CA ALA A 109 -3.26 0.75 -19.42
C ALA A 109 -4.05 1.74 -20.29
N LYS A 110 -3.82 3.05 -20.12
CA LYS A 110 -4.45 4.10 -20.94
C LYS A 110 -4.14 3.96 -22.43
N LEU A 111 -2.90 3.61 -22.78
CA LEU A 111 -2.50 3.41 -24.18
C LEU A 111 -3.15 2.16 -24.80
N ARG A 112 -3.31 1.08 -24.01
CA ARG A 112 -4.02 -0.13 -24.43
C ARG A 112 -5.52 0.12 -24.61
N GLU A 113 -6.17 0.88 -23.73
CA GLU A 113 -7.57 1.28 -23.88
C GLU A 113 -7.81 2.08 -25.16
N ARG A 114 -6.91 3.02 -25.49
CA ARG A 114 -6.99 3.80 -26.75
C ARG A 114 -6.89 2.95 -28.02
N ILE A 115 -6.25 1.77 -27.95
CA ILE A 115 -6.25 0.79 -29.04
C ILE A 115 -7.58 0.02 -29.10
N ARG A 116 -8.18 -0.25 -27.93
CA ARG A 116 -9.37 -1.10 -27.75
C ARG A 116 -10.71 -0.37 -27.96
N GLU A 117 -10.78 0.96 -27.83
CA GLU A 117 -11.97 1.78 -28.14
C GLU A 117 -12.22 1.93 -29.67
N LYS A 118 -11.95 0.86 -30.43
CA LYS A 118 -12.22 0.71 -31.86
C LYS A 118 -12.72 -0.69 -32.13
#